data_AF-A0A967LF79-F1
#
_entry.id   AF-A0A967LF79-F1
#
_cell.length_a   1.000
_cell.length_b   1.000
_cell.length_c   1.000
_cell.angle_alpha   90.00
_cell.angle_beta   90.00
_cell.angle_gamma   90.00
#
_symmetry.space_group_name_H-M   'P 1'
#
loop_
_entity.id
_entity.type
_entity.pdbx_description
1 polymer ?
#
loop_
_entity_poly.entity_id
_entity_poly.type
_entity_poly.pdbx_seq_one_letter_code
_entity_poly.pdbx_strand_id
1 'polypeptide(L)' 'EERTTLLKEIKINIGRTGAATPYAVLEPVFVGGATVTYATLHNEGEVHRKDVRPG' A
#
# COMPACT_ATOMS: atom_id res chain seq x y z
N GLU A 1 -16.16 -4.23 -0.29
CA GLU A 1 -16.31 -3.43 0.94
C GLU A 1 -15.08 -2.54 1.07
N GLU A 2 -15.25 -1.27 1.40
CA GLU A 2 -14.15 -0.30 1.48
C GLU A 2 -14.03 0.25 2.90
N ARG A 3 -12.80 0.58 3.31
CA ARG A 3 -12.48 1.19 4.60
C ARG A 3 -11.34 2.18 4.45
N THR A 4 -11.36 3.21 5.29
CA THR A 4 -10.28 4.19 5.40
C THR A 4 -9.41 3.83 6.61
N THR A 5 -8.09 3.93 6.45
CA THR A 5 -7.11 3.73 7.51
C THR A 5 -5.89 4.62 7.23
N LEU A 6 -5.00 4.74 8.20
CA LEU A 6 -3.78 5.54 8.06
C LEU A 6 -2.70 4.77 7.32
N LEU A 7 -2.01 5.47 6.42
CA LEU A 7 -0.81 4.98 5.76
C LEU A 7 0.40 5.25 6.66
N LYS A 8 1.03 4.18 7.17
CA LYS A 8 2.22 4.29 8.01
C LYS A 8 3.50 4.47 7.24
N GLU A 9 3.65 3.72 6.14
CA GLU A 9 4.88 3.67 5.37
C GLU A 9 4.60 3.15 3.95
N ILE A 10 5.43 3.55 2.99
CA ILE A 10 5.47 2.93 1.66
C ILE A 10 6.76 2.15 1.56
N LYS A 11 6.66 0.85 1.33
CA LYS A 11 7.81 -0.05 1.13
C LYS A 11 7.85 -0.53 -0.31
N ILE A 12 9.05 -0.92 -0.75
CA ILE A 12 9.28 -1.43 -2.09
C ILE A 12 9.70 -2.89 -1.99
N ASN A 13 9.04 -3.74 -2.79
CA ASN A 13 9.48 -5.11 -3.01
C ASN A 13 10.23 -5.19 -4.35
N ILE A 14 11.40 -5.81 -4.36
CA ILE A 14 12.19 -6.02 -5.57
C ILE A 14 11.96 -7.45 -6.06
N GLY A 15 11.30 -7.57 -7.20
CA GLY A 15 11.04 -8.86 -7.85
C GLY A 15 12.32 -9.49 -8.40
N ARG A 16 12.25 -10.78 -8.75
CA ARG A 16 13.38 -11.55 -9.31
C ARG A 16 13.97 -10.97 -10.60
N THR A 17 13.19 -10.18 -11.33
CA THR A 17 13.59 -9.48 -12.57
C THR A 17 14.08 -8.06 -12.33
N GLY A 18 14.17 -7.60 -11.06
CA GLY A 18 14.54 -6.24 -10.70
C GLY A 18 13.38 -5.24 -10.69
N ALA A 19 12.14 -5.69 -10.98
CA ALA A 19 10.96 -4.82 -10.91
C ALA A 19 10.70 -4.34 -9.48
N ALA A 20 10.57 -3.03 -9.31
CA ALA A 20 10.25 -2.39 -8.03
C ALA A 20 8.74 -2.20 -7.89
N THR A 21 8.12 -2.96 -6.99
CA THR A 21 6.68 -2.89 -6.73
C THR A 21 6.42 -2.23 -5.38
N PRO A 22 5.80 -1.04 -5.33
CA PRO A 22 5.47 -0.38 -4.09
C PRO A 22 4.24 -1.01 -3.42
N TYR A 23 4.26 -1.06 -2.10
CA TYR A 23 3.11 -1.44 -1.27
C TYR A 23 3.03 -0.55 -0.03
N ALA A 24 1.80 -0.29 0.40
CA ALA A 24 1.45 0.47 1.58
C ALA A 24 1.49 -0.43 2.82
N VAL A 25 2.11 0.06 3.88
CA VAL A 25 1.98 -0.46 5.25
C VAL A 25 0.93 0.39 5.96
N LEU A 26 -0.12 -0.24 6.44
CA LEU A 26 -1.31 0.42 6.98
C LEU A 26 -1.43 0.24 8.49
N GLU A 27 -2.12 1.15 9.17
CA GLU A 27 -2.72 0.84 10.48
C GLU A 27 -3.72 -0.32 10.30
N PRO A 28 -3.68 -1.38 11.13
CA PRO A 28 -4.54 -2.54 10.97
C PRO A 28 -6.01 -2.15 10.88
N VAL A 29 -6.67 -2.58 9.80
CA VAL A 29 -8.08 -2.26 9.53
C VAL A 29 -8.86 -3.51 9.16
N PHE A 30 -10.07 -3.67 9.69
CA PHE A 30 -10.91 -4.81 9.41
C PHE A 30 -11.77 -4.57 8.16
N VAL A 31 -11.59 -5.39 7.13
CA VAL A 31 -12.29 -5.28 5.84
C VAL A 31 -12.80 -6.66 5.45
N GLY A 32 -14.11 -6.80 5.20
CA GLY A 32 -14.67 -8.02 4.62
C GLY A 32 -14.40 -9.32 5.39
N GLY A 33 -14.24 -9.26 6.72
CA GLY A 33 -13.98 -10.44 7.55
C GLY A 33 -12.51 -10.71 7.90
N ALA A 34 -11.58 -9.89 7.40
CA ALA A 34 -10.15 -10.03 7.67
C ALA A 34 -9.51 -8.70 8.11
N THR A 35 -8.47 -8.81 8.94
CA THR A 35 -7.62 -7.65 9.29
C THR A 35 -6.54 -7.47 8.24
N VAL A 36 -6.53 -6.31 7.60
CA VAL A 36 -5.58 -5.92 6.55
C VAL A 36 -4.57 -4.96 7.14
N THR A 37 -3.28 -5.24 6.90
CA THR A 37 -2.14 -4.39 7.30
C THR A 37 -1.28 -3.94 6.13
N TYR A 38 -1.51 -4.50 4.94
CA TYR A 38 -0.77 -4.16 3.72
C TYR A 38 -1.73 -3.99 2.54
N ALA A 39 -1.41 -3.05 1.65
CA ALA A 39 -2.14 -2.87 0.38
C ALA A 39 -1.17 -2.60 -0.78
N THR A 40 -1.49 -3.06 -1.98
CA THR A 40 -0.68 -2.76 -3.17
C THR A 40 -0.88 -1.32 -3.60
N LEU A 41 0.20 -0.66 -4.01
CA LEU A 41 0.14 0.65 -4.66
C LEU A 41 0.29 0.54 -6.18
N HIS A 42 0.34 -0.69 -6.71
CA HIS A 42 0.53 -1.06 -8.10
C HIS A 42 1.89 -0.67 -8.68
N ASN A 43 2.18 0.63 -8.83
CA ASN A 43 3.42 1.16 -9.39
C ASN A 43 3.69 2.59 -8.90
N GLU A 44 4.90 3.09 -9.15
CA GLU A 44 5.31 4.44 -8.76
C GLU A 44 4.42 5.55 -9.35
N GLY A 45 4.00 5.39 -10.61
CA GLY A 45 3.13 6.36 -11.28
C GLY A 45 1.77 6.53 -10.58
N GLU A 46 1.20 5.44 -10.09
CA GLU A 46 -0.04 5.47 -9.29
C GLU A 46 0.14 6.18 -7.95
N VAL A 47 1.27 5.94 -7.28
CA VAL A 47 1.60 6.62 -6.01
C VAL A 47 1.67 8.12 -6.23
N HIS A 48 2.38 8.56 -7.28
CA HIS A 48 2.53 9.97 -7.60
C HIS A 48 1.21 10.60 -8.04
N ARG A 49 0.43 9.91 -8.89
CA ARG A 49 -0.88 10.41 -9.36
C ARG A 49 -1.87 10.60 -8.22
N LYS A 50 -1.86 9.70 -7.23
CA LYS A 50 -2.74 9.76 -6.06
C LYS A 50 -2.19 10.65 -4.94
N ASP A 51 -0.98 11.19 -5.09
CA ASP A 51 -0.23 11.97 -4.09
C ASP A 51 -0.27 11.33 -2.69
N VAL A 52 -0.07 10.02 -2.64
CA VAL A 52 -0.16 9.24 -1.40
C VAL A 52 1.13 9.38 -0.62
N ARG A 53 1.03 9.80 0.65
CA ARG A 53 2.18 10.04 1.54
C ARG A 53 1.94 9.40 2.90
N PRO A 54 2.97 8.83 3.55
CA PRO A 54 2.86 8.41 4.94
C PRO A 54 2.48 9.58 5.86
N GLY A 55 1.62 9.31 6.85
CA GLY A 55 1.06 10.31 7.77
C GLY A 55 -0.39 10.68 7.44
#